data_AF-A0A7L0S7S7-F1
#
_entry.id   AF-A0A7L0S7S7-F1
#
_cell.length_a   1.000
_cell.length_b   1.000
_cell.length_c   1.000
_cell.angle_alpha   90.00
_cell.angle_beta   90.00
_cell.angle_gamma   90.00
#
_symmetry.space_group_name_H-M   'P 1'
#
loop_
_entity.id
_entity.type
_entity.pdbx_description
1 polymer ?
#
loop_
_entity_poly.entity_id
_entity_poly.type
_entity_poly.pdbx_seq_one_letter_code
_entity_poly.pdbx_strand_id
1 'polypeptide(L)'
;MGGWEMIEKMGDTSASYRYTSRYILKAGQTVTIWAANAGVTASPPTDLIWKNLNSWGTGEDVKAVLKNTQGKVKEALSLKKPARHEGEEQEVEEEPAESEEKNDHHEQVSC
;
A
#
# COMPACT_ATOMS: atom_id res chain seq x y z
N MET A 1 -12.99 13.94 -8.99
CA MET A 1 -12.24 12.81 -9.60
C MET A 1 -13.03 12.10 -10.70
N GLY A 2 -14.31 12.42 -10.92
CA GLY A 2 -15.07 11.78 -11.99
C GLY A 2 -14.44 11.95 -13.38
N GLY A 3 -14.38 10.83 -14.12
CA GLY A 3 -13.77 10.75 -15.45
C GLY A 3 -12.23 10.70 -15.45
N TRP A 4 -11.58 10.72 -14.29
CA TRP A 4 -10.13 10.51 -14.20
C TRP A 4 -9.81 9.03 -14.44
N GLU A 5 -8.57 8.77 -14.82
CA GLU A 5 -8.08 7.43 -15.13
C GLU A 5 -6.83 7.12 -14.31
N MET A 6 -6.83 5.96 -13.66
CA MET A 6 -5.64 5.38 -13.06
C MET A 6 -5.15 4.25 -13.97
N ILE A 7 -3.87 4.26 -14.31
CA ILE A 7 -3.24 3.25 -15.16
C ILE A 7 -2.19 2.54 -14.32
N GLU A 8 -2.29 1.22 -14.26
CA GLU A 8 -1.25 0.35 -13.75
C GLU A 8 -0.44 -0.21 -14.92
N LYS A 9 0.88 -0.24 -14.77
CA LYS A 9 1.81 -0.87 -15.69
C LYS A 9 2.71 -1.83 -14.94
N MET A 10 2.85 -3.02 -15.49
CA MET A 10 3.72 -4.09 -14.99
C MET A 10 4.42 -4.72 -16.19
N GLY A 11 5.72 -4.51 -16.31
CA GLY A 11 6.48 -4.89 -17.52
C GLY A 11 5.84 -4.29 -18.78
N ASP A 12 5.45 -5.15 -19.71
CA ASP A 12 4.77 -4.80 -20.96
C ASP A 12 3.23 -4.77 -20.84
N THR A 13 2.68 -5.22 -19.71
CA THR A 13 1.24 -5.25 -19.47
C THR A 13 0.77 -3.95 -18.84
N SER A 14 -0.43 -3.49 -19.23
CA SER A 14 -1.07 -2.35 -18.59
C SER A 14 -2.56 -2.55 -18.44
N ALA A 15 -3.11 -2.03 -17.35
CA ALA A 15 -4.53 -2.00 -17.08
C ALA A 15 -4.94 -0.55 -16.78
N SER A 16 -6.16 -0.14 -17.18
CA SER A 16 -6.73 1.13 -16.73
C SER A 16 -8.04 1.00 -15.93
N TYR A 17 -8.17 1.85 -14.92
CA TYR A 17 -9.35 2.04 -14.09
C TYR A 17 -9.86 3.46 -14.29
N ARG A 18 -11.14 3.60 -14.64
CA ARG A 18 -11.77 4.90 -14.82
C ARG A 18 -12.75 5.19 -13.70
N TYR A 19 -12.55 6.30 -13.00
CA TYR A 19 -13.49 6.80 -12.01
C TYR A 19 -14.81 7.17 -12.70
N THR A 20 -15.94 6.80 -12.10
CA THR A 20 -17.27 7.12 -12.67
C THR A 20 -17.46 8.64 -12.74
N SER A 21 -18.21 9.13 -13.72
CA SER A 21 -18.33 10.59 -13.96
C SER A 21 -18.87 11.37 -12.75
N ARG A 22 -19.62 10.72 -11.85
CA ARG A 22 -20.18 11.32 -10.62
C ARG A 22 -19.29 11.16 -9.39
N TYR A 23 -18.11 10.55 -9.52
CA TYR A 23 -17.24 10.28 -8.39
C TYR A 23 -16.57 11.54 -7.83
N ILE A 24 -16.72 11.76 -6.52
CA ILE A 24 -16.19 12.91 -5.79
C ILE A 24 -15.29 12.39 -4.67
N LEU A 25 -14.03 12.84 -4.69
CA LEU A 25 -13.09 12.66 -3.58
C LEU A 25 -12.96 14.02 -2.90
N LYS A 26 -13.42 14.13 -1.65
CA LYS A 26 -13.32 15.39 -0.90
C LYS A 26 -11.90 15.59 -0.38
N ALA A 27 -11.54 16.84 -0.09
CA ALA A 27 -10.25 17.15 0.51
C ALA A 27 -10.06 16.38 1.84
N GLY A 28 -8.86 15.84 2.05
CA GLY A 28 -8.51 15.04 3.22
C GLY A 28 -9.09 13.62 3.24
N GLN A 29 -9.87 13.22 2.23
CA GLN A 29 -10.34 11.83 2.10
C GLN A 29 -9.42 11.00 1.22
N THR A 30 -9.42 9.70 1.50
CA THR A 30 -8.70 8.68 0.73
C THR A 30 -9.69 7.76 0.02
N VAL A 31 -9.28 7.26 -1.13
CA VAL A 31 -9.94 6.16 -1.83
C VAL A 31 -8.93 5.06 -2.10
N THR A 32 -9.36 3.83 -1.87
CA THR A 32 -8.61 2.62 -2.18
C THR A 32 -9.28 1.90 -3.33
N ILE A 33 -8.49 1.59 -4.36
CA ILE A 33 -8.91 0.74 -5.46
C ILE A 33 -8.36 -0.65 -5.21
N TRP A 34 -9.25 -1.61 -4.97
CA TRP A 34 -8.92 -3.00 -4.72
C TRP A 34 -8.97 -3.81 -6.01
N ALA A 35 -8.06 -4.76 -6.15
CA ALA A 35 -8.16 -5.76 -7.21
C ALA A 35 -9.37 -6.68 -6.97
N ALA A 36 -9.90 -7.29 -8.03
CA ALA A 36 -11.13 -8.07 -7.97
C ALA A 36 -11.05 -9.27 -6.99
N ASN A 37 -9.88 -9.87 -6.82
CA ASN A 37 -9.69 -11.02 -5.94
C ASN A 37 -9.24 -10.65 -4.51
N ALA A 38 -9.22 -9.37 -4.15
CA ALA A 38 -8.73 -8.92 -2.85
C ALA A 38 -9.59 -9.38 -1.66
N GLY A 39 -10.76 -9.97 -1.90
CA GLY A 39 -11.68 -10.41 -0.85
C GLY A 39 -12.38 -9.25 -0.12
N VAL A 40 -12.23 -8.02 -0.61
CA VAL A 40 -12.83 -6.82 -0.02
C VAL A 40 -14.19 -6.54 -0.67
N THR A 41 -15.19 -6.22 0.15
CA THR A 41 -16.50 -5.76 -0.34
C THR A 41 -16.44 -4.28 -0.71
N ALA A 42 -16.97 -3.93 -1.88
CA ALA A 42 -17.03 -2.53 -2.32
C ALA A 42 -17.83 -1.66 -1.33
N SER A 43 -17.26 -0.52 -0.93
CA SER A 43 -17.91 0.50 -0.09
C SER A 43 -17.64 1.90 -0.66
N PRO A 44 -18.28 2.29 -1.77
CA PRO A 44 -18.10 3.62 -2.33
C PRO A 44 -18.51 4.73 -1.35
N PRO A 45 -17.77 5.86 -1.27
CA PRO A 45 -16.70 6.24 -2.20
C PRO A 45 -15.29 5.80 -1.78
N THR A 46 -15.09 5.21 -0.60
CA THR A 46 -13.78 4.93 -0.02
C THR A 46 -13.14 3.67 -0.58
N ASP A 47 -13.93 2.65 -0.86
CA ASP A 47 -13.44 1.34 -1.31
C ASP A 47 -14.11 0.96 -2.62
N LEU A 48 -13.31 0.97 -3.70
CA LEU A 48 -13.77 0.64 -5.04
C LEU A 48 -13.09 -0.64 -5.52
N ILE A 49 -13.77 -1.40 -6.37
CA ILE A 49 -13.24 -2.64 -6.94
C ILE A 49 -12.91 -2.45 -8.41
N TRP A 50 -11.67 -2.79 -8.78
CA TRP A 50 -11.22 -2.87 -10.16
C TRP A 50 -11.54 -4.25 -10.73
N LYS A 51 -12.77 -4.41 -11.22
CA LYS A 51 -13.33 -5.71 -11.63
C LYS A 51 -12.53 -6.46 -12.71
N ASN A 52 -11.82 -5.75 -13.58
CA ASN A 52 -11.06 -6.34 -14.69
C ASN A 52 -9.58 -6.57 -14.36
N LEU A 53 -9.16 -6.35 -13.11
CA LEU A 53 -7.82 -6.62 -12.63
C LEU A 53 -7.93 -7.64 -11.50
N ASN A 54 -7.48 -8.87 -11.73
CA ASN A 54 -7.60 -9.91 -10.71
C ASN A 54 -6.74 -9.59 -9.50
N SER A 55 -5.46 -9.25 -9.70
CA SER A 55 -4.49 -8.89 -8.67
C SER A 55 -3.53 -7.81 -9.19
N TRP A 56 -2.89 -7.07 -8.28
CA TRP A 56 -1.80 -6.11 -8.58
C TRP A 56 -0.47 -6.75 -9.02
N GLY A 57 -0.50 -8.05 -9.35
CA GLY A 57 0.65 -8.88 -9.68
C GLY A 57 1.70 -9.00 -8.59
N THR A 58 2.63 -9.93 -8.78
CA THR A 58 3.75 -10.17 -7.88
C THR A 58 4.99 -10.34 -8.71
N GLY A 59 6.12 -9.78 -8.27
CA GLY A 59 7.38 -10.13 -8.91
C GLY A 59 7.76 -9.26 -10.11
N GLU A 60 7.19 -8.07 -10.31
CA GLU A 60 7.65 -7.11 -11.32
C GLU A 60 7.62 -5.70 -10.76
N ASP A 61 8.34 -4.77 -11.40
CA ASP A 61 8.26 -3.36 -11.04
C ASP A 61 6.88 -2.83 -11.45
N VAL A 62 6.15 -2.28 -10.48
CA VAL A 62 4.79 -1.79 -10.67
C VAL A 62 4.80 -0.28 -10.77
N LYS A 63 4.18 0.26 -11.82
CA LYS A 63 4.00 1.71 -12.00
C LYS A 63 2.53 2.06 -12.05
N ALA A 64 2.11 2.95 -11.16
CA ALA A 64 0.77 3.54 -11.16
C ALA A 64 0.83 4.99 -11.66
N VAL A 65 -0.07 5.37 -12.56
CA VAL A 65 -0.15 6.72 -13.12
C VAL A 65 -1.58 7.22 -13.03
N LEU A 66 -1.78 8.40 -12.45
CA LEU A 66 -3.08 9.06 -12.36
C LEU A 66 -3.18 10.18 -13.40
N LYS A 67 -4.20 10.11 -14.26
CA LYS A 67 -4.49 11.10 -15.29
C LYS A 67 -5.82 11.79 -15.05
N ASN A 68 -5.87 13.08 -15.33
CA ASN A 68 -7.13 13.83 -15.32
C ASN A 68 -7.96 13.61 -16.60
N THR A 69 -9.14 14.22 -16.68
CA THR A 69 -10.05 14.13 -17.84
C THR A 69 -9.46 14.67 -19.15
N GLN A 70 -8.36 15.42 -19.11
CA GLN A 70 -7.64 15.91 -20.29
C GLN A 70 -6.50 14.95 -20.71
N GLY A 71 -6.35 13.80 -20.05
CA GLY A 71 -5.26 12.87 -20.27
C GLY A 71 -3.91 13.31 -19.69
N LYS A 72 -3.86 14.43 -18.96
CA LYS A 72 -2.62 14.93 -18.34
C LYS A 72 -2.31 14.14 -17.07
N VAL A 73 -1.06 13.69 -16.95
CA VAL A 73 -0.56 13.04 -15.73
C VAL A 73 -0.57 14.05 -14.58
N LYS A 74 -1.13 13.65 -13.45
CA LYS A 74 -1.20 14.43 -12.21
C LYS A 74 -0.35 13.83 -11.10
N GLU A 75 -0.21 12.52 -11.09
CA GLU A 75 0.63 11.80 -10.13
C GLU A 75 1.16 10.52 -10.78
N ALA A 76 2.33 10.06 -10.37
CA ALA A 76 2.86 8.76 -10.76
C ALA A 76 3.70 8.16 -9.63
N LEU A 77 3.45 6.89 -9.32
CA LEU A 77 4.18 6.10 -8.34
C LEU A 77 4.87 4.93 -9.04
N SER A 78 6.07 4.58 -8.60
CA SER A 78 6.77 3.38 -9.08
C SER A 78 7.33 2.61 -7.90
N LEU A 79 6.90 1.36 -7.78
CA LEU A 79 7.35 0.41 -6.78
C LEU A 79 8.32 -0.54 -7.45
N LYS A 80 9.58 -0.50 -7.01
CA LYS A 80 10.61 -1.42 -7.51
C LYS A 80 10.71 -2.62 -6.60
N LYS A 81 10.97 -3.78 -7.19
CA LYS A 81 11.29 -4.96 -6.40
C LYS A 81 12.57 -4.70 -5.62
N PRO A 82 12.66 -5.13 -4.35
CA PRO A 82 13.93 -5.16 -3.66
C PRO A 82 14.86 -6.12 -4.39
N ALA A 83 16.11 -5.69 -4.62
CA ALA A 83 17.13 -6.60 -5.12
C ALA A 83 17.32 -7.72 -4.07
N ARG A 84 17.10 -8.97 -4.47
CA ARG A 84 17.48 -10.11 -3.65
C ARG A 84 19.01 -10.12 -3.63
N HIS A 85 19.63 -9.90 -2.46
CA HIS A 85 21.04 -10.25 -2.28
C HIS A 85 21.15 -11.77 -2.47
N GLU A 86 21.90 -12.21 -3.47
CA GLU A 86 22.41 -13.58 -3.55
C GLU A 86 23.81 -13.56 -2.91
N GLY A 87 23.98 -14.21 -1.74
CA GLY A 87 25.17 -14.20 -0.88
C GLY A 87 25.23 -12.95 0.02
N GLU A 88 25.44 -12.97 1.34
CA GLU A 88 26.34 -13.77 2.18
C GLU A 88 25.70 -13.95 3.58
N GLU A 89 26.06 -15.03 4.27
CA GLU A 89 25.70 -15.30 5.67
C GLU A 89 26.16 -14.14 6.59
N GLN A 90 25.20 -13.29 7.01
CA GLN A 90 25.42 -12.38 8.13
C GLN A 90 25.25 -13.16 9.42
N GLU A 91 26.39 -13.47 10.07
CA GLU A 91 26.43 -13.82 11.47
C GLU A 91 25.73 -12.71 12.26
N VAL A 92 24.61 -13.05 12.88
CA VAL A 92 23.91 -12.16 13.80
C VAL A 92 24.71 -12.18 15.10
N GLU A 93 25.50 -11.13 15.36
CA GLU A 93 25.90 -10.83 16.73
C GLU A 93 24.62 -10.47 17.50
N GLU A 94 24.20 -11.38 18.38
CA GLU A 94 23.11 -11.15 19.31
C GLU A 94 23.55 -10.09 20.35
N GLU A 95 23.00 -8.89 20.24
CA GLU A 95 22.99 -7.92 21.34
C GLU A 95 21.92 -8.38 22.36
N PRO A 96 22.29 -8.75 23.61
CA PRO A 96 21.32 -9.20 24.59
C PRO A 96 20.42 -8.05 25.03
N ALA A 97 19.10 -8.28 24.92
CA ALA A 97 18.07 -7.42 25.47
C ALA A 97 18.13 -7.43 27.02
N GLU A 98 18.50 -6.30 27.62
CA GLU A 98 18.36 -6.11 29.07
C GLU A 98 16.88 -5.78 29.36
N SER A 99 16.20 -6.74 29.98
CA SER A 99 14.83 -6.64 30.45
C SER A 99 14.76 -5.82 31.74
N GLU A 100 13.98 -4.73 31.73
CA GLU A 100 13.58 -3.98 32.91
C GLU A 100 12.74 -4.86 33.85
N GLU A 101 13.32 -5.31 34.98
CA GLU A 101 12.56 -5.88 36.09
C GLU A 101 12.28 -4.79 37.13
N LYS A 102 11.03 -4.31 37.11
CA LYS A 102 10.48 -3.43 38.13
C LYS A 102 10.03 -4.29 39.31
N ASN A 103 10.77 -4.27 40.42
CA ASN A 103 10.32 -4.88 41.66
C ASN A 103 10.22 -3.85 42.79
N ASP A 104 8.97 -3.52 43.11
CA ASP A 104 8.51 -2.59 44.14
C ASP A 104 8.53 -3.34 45.49
N HIS A 105 9.51 -3.05 46.36
CA HIS A 105 9.50 -3.55 47.74
C HIS A 105 9.26 -2.41 48.72
N HIS A 106 7.98 -2.28 49.06
CA HIS A 106 7.49 -1.65 50.26
C HIS A 106 8.01 -2.38 51.50
N GLU A 107 8.86 -1.72 52.29
CA GLU A 107 9.09 -2.10 53.69
C GLU A 107 8.83 -0.91 54.60
N GLN A 108 7.64 -0.90 55.20
CA GLN A 108 7.46 -0.38 56.53
C GLN A 108 7.89 -1.46 57.52
N VAL A 109 8.69 -1.11 58.55
CA VAL A 109 8.42 -1.35 59.99
C VAL A 109 9.66 -0.94 60.82
N SER A 110 9.44 0.06 61.68
CA SER A 110 9.84 0.20 63.10
C SER A 110 11.27 -0.10 63.57
N CYS A 111 11.93 0.94 64.09
CA CYS A 111 12.57 1.02 65.41
C CYS A 111 12.59 2.49 65.87
#